data_AF-A0A9X3TU07-F1
#
_entry.id   AF-A0A9X3TU07-F1
#
_cell.length_a   1.000
_cell.length_b   1.000
_cell.length_c   1.000
_cell.angle_alpha   90.00
_cell.angle_beta   90.00
_cell.angle_gamma   90.00
#
_symmetry.space_group_name_H-M   'P 1'
#
loop_
_entity.id
_entity.type
_entity.pdbx_description
1 polymer ?
#
loop_
_entity_poly.entity_id
_entity_poly.type
_entity_poly.pdbx_seq_one_letter_code
_entity_poly.pdbx_strand_id
1 'polypeptide(L)'
;VGHLDLECFYCRTLGSPCPMLSLASGFILASGFENTSMVKELLKKKVPTAVIAREMPQIEVDTVSIDNFLGGYLATSHLVGLGHKKIAIIARDLWSNRERMRGYRQALLEADLSFGKDVEYVTASTVDSGRELAEKLLDSTDPPTAIFACNDLLAIGAIQAAKQLGFRVPQDVSVVGFDNTVWASVSDPPLTTVSQPFREMGREVMDLLVQEIEGKKKGKKRIVLLPELIVRQSTTQPNQ
;
A
#
# COMPACT_ATOMS: atom_id res chain seq x y z
N VAL A 1 14.86 -10.67 2.99
CA VAL A 1 13.71 -11.32 3.68
C VAL A 1 13.30 -12.52 2.85
N GLY A 2 13.99 -13.66 3.06
CA GLY A 2 13.93 -14.85 2.21
C GLY A 2 13.98 -16.12 3.04
N HIS A 3 13.15 -16.19 4.08
CA HIS A 3 13.15 -17.30 5.04
C HIS A 3 11.79 -18.00 5.20
N LEU A 4 10.83 -17.74 4.31
CA LEU A 4 9.57 -18.51 4.25
C LEU A 4 9.52 -19.54 3.11
N ASP A 5 10.51 -19.55 2.20
CA ASP A 5 10.54 -20.50 1.07
C ASP A 5 11.24 -21.84 1.38
N LEU A 6 12.04 -21.92 2.44
CA LEU A 6 12.75 -23.16 2.79
C LEU A 6 11.84 -24.20 3.48
N GLU A 7 10.76 -23.78 4.14
CA GLU A 7 9.88 -24.71 4.85
C GLU A 7 8.83 -25.40 3.96
N CYS A 8 8.61 -24.94 2.73
CA CYS A 8 7.65 -25.60 1.83
C CYS A 8 8.30 -26.55 0.81
N PHE A 9 9.62 -26.48 0.59
CA PHE A 9 10.29 -27.40 -0.32
C PHE A 9 10.37 -28.81 0.27
N TYR A 10 10.72 -28.93 1.56
CA TYR A 10 10.90 -30.23 2.24
C TYR A 10 9.59 -31.06 2.35
N CYS A 11 8.44 -30.41 2.56
CA CYS A 11 7.14 -31.09 2.62
C CYS A 11 6.66 -31.60 1.25
N ARG A 12 7.04 -30.94 0.14
CA ARG A 12 6.65 -31.38 -1.21
C ARG A 12 7.44 -32.61 -1.67
N THR A 13 8.70 -32.73 -1.27
CA THR A 13 9.57 -33.85 -1.68
C THR A 13 9.32 -35.14 -0.91
N LEU A 14 8.81 -35.07 0.33
CA LEU A 14 8.66 -36.23 1.23
C LEU A 14 7.21 -36.68 1.47
N GLY A 15 6.21 -36.05 0.85
CA GLY A 15 4.79 -36.43 1.03
C GLY A 15 4.30 -36.34 2.48
N SER A 16 5.01 -35.61 3.35
CA SER A 16 4.76 -35.53 4.79
C SER A 16 3.88 -34.32 5.12
N PRO A 17 2.91 -34.43 6.05
CA PRO A 17 2.06 -33.29 6.43
C PRO A 17 2.91 -32.15 7.01
N CYS A 18 2.61 -30.91 6.60
CA CYS A 18 3.31 -29.72 7.08
C CYS A 18 3.11 -29.56 8.60
N PRO A 19 4.18 -29.63 9.43
CA PRO A 19 4.05 -29.59 10.89
C PRO A 19 3.49 -28.27 11.42
N MET A 20 3.57 -27.19 10.64
CA MET A 20 2.95 -25.89 10.98
C MET A 20 1.42 -25.97 11.03
N LEU A 21 0.80 -26.86 10.24
CA LEU A 21 -0.65 -27.06 10.23
C LEU A 21 -1.16 -27.81 11.47
N SER A 22 -0.30 -28.50 12.23
CA SER A 22 -0.71 -29.26 13.43
C SER A 22 -0.56 -28.49 14.74
N LEU A 23 0.05 -27.29 14.73
CA LEU A 23 0.35 -26.50 15.94
C LEU A 23 -0.47 -25.21 16.06
N ALA A 24 -1.08 -24.73 14.97
CA ALA A 24 -1.85 -23.49 14.95
C ALA A 24 -3.36 -23.75 14.82
N SER A 25 -4.17 -23.06 15.63
CA SER A 25 -5.64 -23.13 15.54
C SER A 25 -6.23 -22.34 14.37
N GLY A 26 -5.44 -21.46 13.73
CA GLY A 26 -5.85 -20.68 12.58
C GLY A 26 -4.74 -19.77 12.05
N PHE A 27 -4.96 -19.20 10.87
CA PHE A 27 -3.98 -18.36 10.17
C PHE A 27 -4.57 -17.00 9.80
N ILE A 28 -3.78 -15.94 10.00
CA ILE A 28 -4.00 -14.62 9.41
C ILE A 28 -2.96 -14.44 8.30
N LEU A 29 -3.41 -14.20 7.07
CA LEU A 29 -2.53 -14.01 5.92
C LEU A 29 -2.50 -12.53 5.53
N ALA A 30 -1.32 -11.92 5.57
CA ALA A 30 -1.11 -10.51 5.26
C ALA A 30 -0.55 -10.27 3.84
N SER A 31 -0.54 -9.00 3.43
CA SER A 31 -0.01 -8.53 2.15
C SER A 31 1.44 -8.98 1.90
N GLY A 32 1.77 -9.33 0.65
CA GLY A 32 3.08 -9.84 0.22
C GLY A 32 3.07 -11.35 -0.10
N PHE A 33 2.09 -12.08 0.44
CA PHE A 33 1.80 -13.45 0.03
C PHE A 33 0.93 -13.41 -1.23
N GLU A 34 1.50 -13.51 -2.43
CA GLU A 34 0.71 -13.51 -3.69
C GLU A 34 0.04 -14.87 -3.96
N ASN A 35 0.48 -15.91 -3.28
CA ASN A 35 0.09 -17.30 -3.50
C ASN A 35 -1.36 -17.58 -3.04
N THR A 36 -2.30 -17.41 -3.97
CA THR A 36 -3.73 -17.76 -3.77
C THR A 36 -3.94 -19.27 -3.58
N SER A 37 -3.04 -20.11 -4.07
CA SER A 37 -3.13 -21.57 -3.94
C SER A 37 -3.00 -22.02 -2.49
N MET A 38 -2.13 -21.37 -1.70
CA MET A 38 -1.99 -21.67 -0.27
C MET A 38 -3.29 -21.38 0.49
N VAL A 39 -3.94 -20.24 0.20
CA VAL A 39 -5.24 -19.89 0.81
C VAL A 39 -6.28 -20.95 0.48
N LYS A 40 -6.37 -21.36 -0.80
CA LYS A 40 -7.30 -22.40 -1.23
C LYS A 40 -7.03 -23.75 -0.54
N GLU A 41 -5.75 -24.09 -0.33
CA GLU A 41 -5.37 -25.32 0.35
C GLU A 41 -5.78 -25.32 1.82
N LEU A 42 -5.55 -24.22 2.55
CA LEU A 42 -5.98 -24.04 3.93
C LEU A 42 -7.51 -24.16 4.06
N LEU A 43 -8.24 -23.50 3.17
CA LEU A 43 -9.71 -23.56 3.13
C LEU A 43 -10.21 -24.98 2.83
N LYS A 44 -9.58 -25.69 1.89
CA LYS A 44 -9.92 -27.10 1.57
C LYS A 44 -9.70 -28.03 2.77
N LYS A 45 -8.68 -27.75 3.58
CA LYS A 45 -8.36 -28.46 4.81
C LYS A 45 -9.21 -28.00 6.01
N LYS A 46 -10.15 -27.06 5.81
CA LYS A 46 -11.00 -26.46 6.86
C LYS A 46 -10.21 -25.84 8.01
N VAL A 47 -9.04 -25.29 7.70
CA VAL A 47 -8.24 -24.55 8.68
C VAL A 47 -8.80 -23.12 8.77
N PRO A 48 -9.17 -22.63 9.97
CA PRO A 48 -9.63 -21.26 10.15
C PRO A 48 -8.63 -20.26 9.55
N THR A 49 -9.10 -19.43 8.63
CA THR A 49 -8.22 -18.57 7.82
C THR A 49 -8.90 -17.23 7.56
N ALA A 50 -8.18 -16.15 7.84
CA ALA A 50 -8.57 -14.79 7.52
C ALA A 50 -7.44 -14.07 6.76
N VAL A 51 -7.79 -13.08 5.95
CA VAL A 51 -6.88 -12.29 5.11
C VAL A 51 -6.94 -10.83 5.55
N ILE A 52 -5.79 -10.18 5.65
CA ILE A 52 -5.67 -8.75 5.97
C ILE A 52 -4.88 -8.00 4.90
N ALA A 53 -5.26 -6.75 4.63
CA ALA A 53 -4.58 -5.81 3.73
C ALA A 53 -4.48 -6.29 2.25
N ARG A 54 -5.31 -7.28 1.85
CA ARG A 54 -5.40 -7.78 0.48
C ARG A 54 -6.82 -8.20 0.17
N GLU A 55 -7.31 -7.81 -1.01
CA GLU A 55 -8.58 -8.33 -1.51
C GLU A 55 -8.40 -9.62 -2.32
N MET A 56 -9.33 -10.56 -2.11
CA MET A 56 -9.42 -11.81 -2.85
C MET A 56 -10.87 -12.05 -3.32
N PRO A 57 -11.37 -11.31 -4.33
CA PRO A 57 -12.76 -11.42 -4.81
C PRO A 57 -13.15 -12.84 -5.22
N GLN A 58 -12.19 -13.62 -5.73
CA GLN A 58 -12.42 -14.98 -6.23
C GLN A 58 -12.36 -16.07 -5.14
N ILE A 59 -12.16 -15.70 -3.87
CA ILE A 59 -12.01 -16.65 -2.76
C ILE A 59 -12.98 -16.26 -1.64
N GLU A 60 -13.76 -17.23 -1.18
CA GLU A 60 -14.66 -17.06 -0.04
C GLU A 60 -13.87 -17.21 1.26
N VAL A 61 -13.25 -16.11 1.68
CA VAL A 61 -12.43 -16.02 2.90
C VAL A 61 -12.73 -14.72 3.62
N ASP A 62 -12.65 -14.75 4.95
CA ASP A 62 -12.77 -13.56 5.76
C ASP A 62 -11.67 -12.58 5.40
N THR A 63 -12.05 -11.35 5.09
CA THR A 63 -11.13 -10.35 4.57
C THR A 63 -11.33 -9.03 5.29
N VAL A 64 -10.23 -8.44 5.77
CA VAL A 64 -10.19 -7.05 6.24
C VAL A 64 -9.22 -6.27 5.36
N SER A 65 -9.74 -5.32 4.60
CA SER A 65 -8.97 -4.46 3.70
C SER A 65 -9.22 -2.98 4.01
N ILE A 66 -8.53 -2.12 3.27
CA ILE A 66 -8.79 -0.69 3.25
C ILE A 66 -9.31 -0.29 1.88
N ASP A 67 -10.06 0.83 1.83
CA ASP A 67 -10.44 1.45 0.57
C ASP A 67 -9.22 2.15 -0.07
N ASN A 68 -8.46 1.37 -0.85
CA ASN A 68 -7.28 1.85 -1.56
C ASN A 68 -7.61 2.89 -2.63
N PHE A 69 -8.80 2.81 -3.23
CA PHE A 69 -9.26 3.80 -4.19
C PHE A 69 -9.47 5.15 -3.52
N LEU A 70 -10.21 5.17 -2.41
CA LEU A 70 -10.40 6.38 -1.62
C LEU A 70 -9.06 6.94 -1.14
N GLY A 71 -8.14 6.07 -0.68
CA GLY A 71 -6.81 6.52 -0.26
C GLY A 71 -6.03 7.23 -1.37
N GLY A 72 -6.03 6.66 -2.59
CA GLY A 72 -5.38 7.31 -3.74
C GLY A 72 -6.07 8.60 -4.19
N TYR A 73 -7.40 8.64 -4.07
CA TYR A 73 -8.20 9.84 -4.33
C TYR A 73 -7.86 10.94 -3.33
N LEU A 74 -7.90 10.67 -2.02
CA LEU A 74 -7.60 11.64 -0.96
C LEU A 74 -6.20 12.25 -1.11
N ALA A 75 -5.17 11.42 -1.36
CA ALA A 75 -3.81 11.89 -1.58
C ALA A 75 -3.70 12.87 -2.75
N THR A 76 -4.37 12.55 -3.86
CA THR A 76 -4.29 13.32 -5.10
C THR A 76 -5.15 14.56 -5.04
N SER A 77 -6.38 14.46 -4.52
CA SER A 77 -7.28 15.60 -4.32
C SER A 77 -6.67 16.64 -3.38
N HIS A 78 -5.87 16.23 -2.39
CA HIS A 78 -5.09 17.16 -1.57
C HIS A 78 -4.08 17.96 -2.39
N LEU A 79 -3.29 17.29 -3.23
CA LEU A 79 -2.31 17.96 -4.10
C LEU A 79 -2.98 18.88 -5.13
N VAL A 80 -4.07 18.44 -5.75
CA VAL A 80 -4.89 19.25 -6.65
C VAL A 80 -5.46 20.48 -5.91
N GLY A 81 -5.97 20.29 -4.70
CA GLY A 81 -6.52 21.36 -3.86
C GLY A 81 -5.47 22.41 -3.45
N LEU A 82 -4.18 22.03 -3.38
CA LEU A 82 -3.06 22.95 -3.20
C LEU A 82 -2.67 23.68 -4.50
N GLY A 83 -3.27 23.36 -5.65
CA GLY A 83 -3.03 23.99 -6.94
C GLY A 83 -2.01 23.26 -7.83
N HIS A 84 -1.55 22.08 -7.45
CA HIS A 84 -0.65 21.29 -8.29
C HIS A 84 -1.37 20.78 -9.54
N LYS A 85 -0.74 20.98 -10.71
CA LYS A 85 -1.23 20.50 -12.01
C LYS A 85 -0.40 19.36 -12.59
N LYS A 86 0.89 19.30 -12.22
CA LYS A 86 1.85 18.26 -12.61
C LYS A 86 2.14 17.41 -11.40
N ILE A 87 1.39 16.33 -11.28
CA ILE A 87 1.46 15.40 -10.15
C ILE A 87 1.92 14.06 -10.71
N ALA A 88 3.07 13.57 -10.25
CA ALA A 88 3.54 12.23 -10.61
C ALA A 88 3.06 11.19 -9.59
N ILE A 89 3.03 9.93 -9.99
CA ILE A 89 2.76 8.80 -9.09
C ILE A 89 3.85 7.74 -9.18
N ILE A 90 4.36 7.31 -8.01
CA ILE A 90 5.33 6.21 -7.88
C ILE A 90 4.62 5.02 -7.25
N ALA A 91 4.48 3.92 -8.00
CA ALA A 91 3.72 2.75 -7.58
C ALA A 91 4.45 1.44 -7.84
N ARG A 92 4.16 0.39 -7.06
CA ARG A 92 4.47 -1.00 -7.43
C ARG A 92 3.29 -1.63 -8.15
N ASP A 93 3.50 -2.55 -9.09
CA ASP A 93 2.41 -3.30 -9.75
C ASP A 93 1.75 -4.32 -8.81
N LEU A 94 0.97 -3.82 -7.85
CA LEU A 94 0.16 -4.58 -6.90
C LEU A 94 -1.30 -4.16 -7.02
N TRP A 95 -2.22 -5.06 -6.70
CA TRP A 95 -3.66 -4.74 -6.74
C TRP A 95 -4.01 -3.49 -5.92
N SER A 96 -3.51 -3.37 -4.68
CA SER A 96 -3.75 -2.19 -3.83
C SER A 96 -3.28 -0.89 -4.49
N ASN A 97 -2.13 -0.91 -5.15
CA ASN A 97 -1.57 0.24 -5.82
C ASN A 97 -2.28 0.57 -7.13
N ARG A 98 -2.82 -0.42 -7.84
CA ARG A 98 -3.70 -0.19 -8.99
C ARG A 98 -4.98 0.52 -8.57
N GLU A 99 -5.55 0.17 -7.42
CA GLU A 99 -6.71 0.88 -6.86
C GLU A 99 -6.33 2.30 -6.42
N ARG A 100 -5.19 2.50 -5.75
CA ARG A 100 -4.64 3.85 -5.44
C ARG A 100 -4.46 4.68 -6.71
N MET A 101 -3.93 4.07 -7.77
CA MET A 101 -3.77 4.71 -9.08
C MET A 101 -5.11 5.04 -9.73
N ARG A 102 -6.14 4.20 -9.54
CA ARG A 102 -7.51 4.53 -10.00
C ARG A 102 -8.05 5.76 -9.28
N GLY A 103 -7.84 5.88 -7.97
CA GLY A 103 -8.21 7.06 -7.20
C GLY A 103 -7.46 8.32 -7.65
N TYR A 104 -6.16 8.20 -7.88
CA TYR A 104 -5.32 9.26 -8.46
C TYR A 104 -5.86 9.76 -9.80
N ARG A 105 -6.16 8.84 -10.73
CA ARG A 105 -6.72 9.20 -12.05
C ARG A 105 -8.08 9.89 -11.93
N GLN A 106 -8.93 9.41 -11.02
CA GLN A 106 -10.23 10.01 -10.78
C GLN A 106 -10.12 11.46 -10.28
N ALA A 107 -9.26 11.71 -9.30
CA ALA A 107 -9.05 13.06 -8.76
C ALA A 107 -8.51 14.04 -9.83
N LEU A 108 -7.61 13.59 -10.70
CA LEU A 108 -7.12 14.41 -11.82
C LEU A 108 -8.19 14.66 -12.87
N LEU A 109 -8.98 13.64 -13.21
CA LEU A 109 -10.07 13.76 -14.18
C LEU A 109 -11.12 14.78 -13.72
N GLU A 110 -11.51 14.75 -12.44
CA GLU A 110 -12.46 15.70 -11.85
C GLU A 110 -11.95 17.14 -11.83
N ALA A 111 -10.64 17.33 -11.94
CA ALA A 111 -9.98 18.63 -11.98
C ALA A 111 -9.57 19.06 -13.41
N ASP A 112 -10.03 18.34 -14.44
CA ASP A 112 -9.65 18.55 -15.85
C ASP A 112 -8.13 18.51 -16.10
N LEU A 113 -7.41 17.70 -15.32
CA LEU A 113 -5.95 17.51 -15.43
C LEU A 113 -5.61 16.24 -16.21
N SER A 114 -4.61 16.33 -17.09
CA SER A 114 -4.09 15.18 -17.84
C SER A 114 -3.26 14.26 -16.95
N PHE A 115 -3.31 12.95 -17.20
CA PHE A 115 -2.44 11.95 -16.57
C PHE A 115 -1.86 10.99 -17.62
N GLY A 116 -0.75 10.33 -17.27
CA GLY A 116 -0.20 9.21 -18.05
C GLY A 116 1.27 9.32 -18.45
N LYS A 117 1.84 10.53 -18.50
CA LYS A 117 3.29 10.72 -18.74
C LYS A 117 4.14 10.51 -17.49
N ASP A 118 3.56 10.77 -16.30
CA ASP A 118 4.28 10.82 -15.02
C ASP A 118 3.92 9.65 -14.09
N VAL A 119 3.71 8.46 -14.69
CA VAL A 119 3.40 7.23 -13.96
C VAL A 119 4.60 6.30 -14.01
N GLU A 120 5.25 6.09 -12.87
CA GLU A 120 6.43 5.23 -12.78
C GLU A 120 6.15 4.01 -11.90
N TYR A 121 6.62 2.84 -12.36
CA TYR A 121 6.43 1.57 -11.67
C TYR A 121 7.73 1.00 -11.12
N VAL A 122 7.76 0.67 -9.82
CA VAL A 122 8.83 -0.09 -9.17
C VAL A 122 8.55 -1.59 -9.20
N THR A 123 9.62 -2.39 -9.12
CA THR A 123 9.57 -3.83 -8.87
C THR A 123 9.47 -4.17 -7.38
N ALA A 124 10.14 -3.40 -6.52
CA ALA A 124 10.12 -3.53 -5.06
C ALA A 124 9.79 -2.18 -4.42
N SER A 125 9.16 -2.17 -3.25
CA SER A 125 8.84 -0.93 -2.52
C SER A 125 9.90 -0.66 -1.46
N THR A 126 11.01 -0.06 -1.87
CA THR A 126 12.13 0.31 -1.00
C THR A 126 12.46 1.80 -1.12
N VAL A 127 13.22 2.33 -0.16
CA VAL A 127 13.72 3.71 -0.22
C VAL A 127 14.54 3.93 -1.50
N ASP A 128 15.44 3.01 -1.84
CA ASP A 128 16.26 3.10 -3.06
C ASP A 128 15.42 3.14 -4.34
N SER A 129 14.42 2.25 -4.46
CA SER A 129 13.54 2.25 -5.64
C SER A 129 12.71 3.53 -5.77
N GLY A 130 12.31 4.13 -4.64
CA GLY A 130 11.61 5.42 -4.63
C GLY A 130 12.55 6.56 -5.04
N ARG A 131 13.81 6.50 -4.61
CA ARG A 131 14.84 7.47 -4.95
C ARG A 131 15.17 7.42 -6.45
N GLU A 132 15.46 6.26 -7.01
CA GLU A 132 15.78 6.09 -8.43
C GLU A 132 14.68 6.63 -9.37
N LEU A 133 13.41 6.34 -9.07
CA LEU A 133 12.31 6.83 -9.91
C LEU A 133 12.05 8.32 -9.72
N ALA A 134 12.19 8.83 -8.49
CA ALA A 134 12.06 10.26 -8.25
C ALA A 134 13.19 11.05 -8.91
N GLU A 135 14.43 10.53 -8.92
CA GLU A 135 15.54 11.12 -9.67
C GLU A 135 15.17 11.26 -11.16
N LYS A 136 14.67 10.18 -11.78
CA LYS A 136 14.22 10.20 -13.18
C LYS A 136 13.09 11.21 -13.45
N LEU A 137 12.11 11.30 -12.56
CA LEU A 137 10.99 12.23 -12.69
C LEU A 137 11.45 13.70 -12.58
N LEU A 138 12.33 13.98 -11.61
CA LEU A 138 12.78 15.33 -11.29
C LEU A 138 13.88 15.85 -12.22
N ASP A 139 14.66 14.96 -12.84
CA ASP A 139 15.66 15.30 -13.87
C ASP A 139 15.06 15.41 -15.29
N SER A 140 13.73 15.25 -15.43
CA SER A 140 13.06 15.40 -16.72
C SER A 140 13.00 16.86 -17.19
N THR A 141 12.76 17.07 -18.49
CA THR A 141 12.66 18.42 -19.07
C THR A 141 11.45 19.22 -18.57
N ASP A 142 10.45 18.54 -18.02
CA ASP A 142 9.25 19.15 -17.46
C ASP A 142 8.85 18.46 -16.14
N PRO A 143 9.61 18.70 -15.05
CA PRO A 143 9.48 17.91 -13.83
C PRO A 143 8.13 18.16 -13.12
N PRO A 144 7.61 17.16 -12.40
CA PRO A 144 6.39 17.32 -11.62
C PRO A 144 6.63 18.27 -10.44
N THR A 145 5.57 19.00 -10.06
CA THR A 145 5.57 19.86 -8.86
C THR A 145 5.12 19.11 -7.61
N ALA A 146 4.58 17.90 -7.78
CA ALA A 146 4.22 17.03 -6.67
C ALA A 146 4.36 15.55 -7.04
N ILE A 147 4.65 14.72 -6.03
CA ILE A 147 4.77 13.26 -6.16
C ILE A 147 3.84 12.61 -5.14
N PHE A 148 2.93 11.77 -5.62
CA PHE A 148 2.24 10.79 -4.79
C PHE A 148 3.00 9.45 -4.85
N ALA A 149 3.61 9.06 -3.74
CA ALA A 149 4.24 7.76 -3.59
C ALA A 149 3.29 6.78 -2.89
N CYS A 150 3.05 5.62 -3.51
CA CYS A 150 2.10 4.63 -3.02
C CYS A 150 2.53 3.90 -1.74
N ASN A 151 3.61 4.29 -1.06
CA ASN A 151 3.87 3.99 0.35
C ASN A 151 4.94 4.94 0.90
N ASP A 152 5.08 4.98 2.22
CA ASP A 152 6.00 5.89 2.91
C ASP A 152 7.47 5.62 2.55
N LEU A 153 7.90 4.37 2.32
CA LEU A 153 9.29 4.08 1.95
C LEU A 153 9.64 4.67 0.58
N LEU A 154 8.74 4.55 -0.39
CA LEU A 154 8.88 5.19 -1.71
C LEU A 154 8.88 6.72 -1.58
N ALA A 155 8.02 7.27 -0.72
CA ALA A 155 7.95 8.71 -0.46
C ALA A 155 9.25 9.25 0.14
N ILE A 156 9.84 8.52 1.08
CA ILE A 156 11.13 8.89 1.69
C ILE A 156 12.25 8.86 0.65
N GLY A 157 12.27 7.84 -0.22
CA GLY A 157 13.17 7.80 -1.37
C GLY A 157 13.01 9.03 -2.26
N ALA A 158 11.76 9.43 -2.55
CA ALA A 158 11.48 10.61 -3.34
C ALA A 158 11.96 11.92 -2.67
N ILE A 159 11.79 12.06 -1.36
CA ILE A 159 12.33 13.20 -0.59
C ILE A 159 13.88 13.22 -0.66
N GLN A 160 14.52 12.06 -0.55
CA GLN A 160 15.99 11.97 -0.65
C GLN A 160 16.48 12.37 -2.05
N ALA A 161 15.85 11.87 -3.12
CA ALA A 161 16.15 12.24 -4.50
C ALA A 161 16.00 13.75 -4.72
N ALA A 162 14.88 14.33 -4.31
CA ALA A 162 14.62 15.76 -4.43
C ALA A 162 15.73 16.59 -3.79
N LYS A 163 16.09 16.27 -2.54
CA LYS A 163 17.18 16.96 -1.82
C LYS A 163 18.53 16.80 -2.51
N GLN A 164 18.85 15.61 -3.04
CA GLN A 164 20.10 15.36 -3.76
C GLN A 164 20.21 16.16 -5.05
N LEU A 165 19.09 16.35 -5.75
CA LEU A 165 18.99 17.18 -6.96
C LEU A 165 18.84 18.68 -6.66
N GLY A 166 18.85 19.08 -5.38
CA GLY A 166 18.76 20.49 -4.96
C GLY A 166 17.34 21.05 -4.88
N PHE A 167 16.31 20.23 -5.06
CA PHE A 167 14.91 20.63 -4.83
C PHE A 167 14.64 20.72 -3.32
N ARG A 168 13.91 21.75 -2.91
CA ARG A 168 13.38 21.87 -1.55
C ARG A 168 12.04 21.15 -1.45
N VAL A 169 11.90 20.31 -0.45
CA VAL A 169 10.60 19.72 -0.08
C VAL A 169 10.07 20.49 1.13
N PRO A 170 8.88 21.11 1.07
CA PRO A 170 7.87 20.98 0.00
C PRO A 170 7.91 22.06 -1.09
N GLN A 171 8.76 23.09 -0.98
CA GLN A 171 8.62 24.34 -1.75
C GLN A 171 8.74 24.16 -3.26
N ASP A 172 9.68 23.32 -3.72
CA ASP A 172 9.89 23.06 -5.14
C ASP A 172 9.15 21.79 -5.58
N VAL A 173 9.04 20.80 -4.69
CA VAL A 173 8.23 19.58 -4.91
C VAL A 173 7.51 19.13 -3.64
N SER A 174 6.19 19.00 -3.73
CA SER A 174 5.36 18.39 -2.69
C SER A 174 5.42 16.87 -2.76
N VAL A 175 5.43 16.18 -1.61
CA VAL A 175 5.44 14.70 -1.56
C VAL A 175 4.34 14.20 -0.62
N VAL A 176 3.51 13.28 -1.09
CA VAL A 176 2.51 12.55 -0.29
C VAL A 176 2.85 11.07 -0.28
N GLY A 177 2.84 10.45 0.90
CA GLY A 177 3.02 9.02 1.11
C GLY A 177 1.71 8.26 1.33
N PHE A 178 1.87 7.00 1.73
CA PHE A 178 0.78 6.11 2.12
C PHE A 178 1.30 5.15 3.20
N ASP A 179 0.45 4.77 4.14
CA ASP A 179 0.63 3.81 5.25
C ASP A 179 0.68 4.48 6.63
N ASN A 180 1.20 5.71 6.75
CA ASN A 180 1.40 6.40 8.03
C ASN A 180 2.24 5.58 9.02
N THR A 181 3.32 5.00 8.52
CA THR A 181 4.36 4.35 9.31
C THR A 181 5.10 5.35 10.21
N VAL A 182 5.88 4.84 11.15
CA VAL A 182 6.77 5.67 11.99
C VAL A 182 7.66 6.58 11.14
N TRP A 183 8.10 6.10 9.98
CA TRP A 183 8.97 6.84 9.09
C TRP A 183 8.34 8.13 8.55
N ALA A 184 7.01 8.15 8.36
CA ALA A 184 6.32 9.36 7.93
C ALA A 184 6.38 10.49 8.97
N SER A 185 6.47 10.14 10.26
CA SER A 185 6.56 11.12 11.34
C SER A 185 7.98 11.61 11.62
N VAL A 186 9.00 10.80 11.32
CA VAL A 186 10.41 11.10 11.61
C VAL A 186 11.22 11.51 10.38
N SER A 187 10.62 11.50 9.19
CA SER A 187 11.24 12.05 7.98
C SER A 187 11.42 13.57 8.10
N ASP A 188 12.34 14.11 7.31
CA ASP A 188 12.54 15.55 7.19
C ASP A 188 12.35 15.98 5.73
N PRO A 189 11.32 16.79 5.41
CA PRO A 189 10.24 17.22 6.33
C PRO A 189 9.34 16.05 6.76
N PRO A 190 8.59 16.18 7.88
CA PRO A 190 7.54 15.23 8.25
C PRO A 190 6.54 15.02 7.11
N LEU A 191 6.34 13.77 6.73
CA LEU A 191 5.62 13.36 5.53
C LEU A 191 4.09 13.42 5.72
N THR A 192 3.42 14.18 4.86
CA THR A 192 1.98 14.07 4.61
C THR A 192 1.69 12.70 4.01
N THR A 193 0.77 11.94 4.59
CA THR A 193 0.57 10.52 4.21
C THR A 193 -0.87 10.09 4.44
N VAL A 194 -1.33 9.09 3.68
CA VAL A 194 -2.62 8.44 3.90
C VAL A 194 -2.48 7.35 4.95
N SER A 195 -3.15 7.52 6.09
CA SER A 195 -3.14 6.59 7.21
C SER A 195 -4.09 5.44 6.99
N GLN A 196 -3.56 4.23 7.19
CA GLN A 196 -4.37 3.02 7.29
C GLN A 196 -4.67 2.77 8.77
N PRO A 197 -5.91 2.43 9.15
CA PRO A 197 -6.26 2.15 10.54
C PRO A 197 -5.77 0.75 10.97
N PHE A 198 -4.45 0.50 10.92
CA PHE A 198 -3.84 -0.83 11.12
C PHE A 198 -4.24 -1.51 12.43
N ARG A 199 -4.42 -0.73 13.51
CA ARG A 199 -4.89 -1.26 14.81
C ARG A 199 -6.31 -1.81 14.72
N GLU A 200 -7.20 -1.10 14.04
CA GLU A 200 -8.58 -1.54 13.82
C GLU A 200 -8.60 -2.73 12.87
N MET A 201 -7.84 -2.69 11.78
CA MET A 201 -7.71 -3.83 10.87
C MET A 201 -7.26 -5.10 11.60
N GLY A 202 -6.27 -4.97 12.48
CA GLY A 202 -5.75 -6.07 13.30
C GLY A 202 -6.80 -6.63 14.28
N ARG A 203 -7.60 -5.76 14.91
CA ARG A 203 -8.71 -6.16 15.78
C ARG A 203 -9.77 -6.92 14.98
N GLU A 204 -10.26 -6.33 13.89
CA GLU A 204 -11.32 -6.92 13.07
C GLU A 204 -10.90 -8.28 12.51
N VAL A 205 -9.68 -8.43 11.99
CA VAL A 205 -9.25 -9.71 11.41
C VAL A 205 -9.08 -10.79 12.47
N MET A 206 -8.63 -10.42 13.68
CA MET A 206 -8.51 -11.34 14.80
C MET A 206 -9.88 -11.79 15.29
N ASP A 207 -10.82 -10.86 15.45
CA ASP A 207 -12.20 -11.16 15.86
C ASP A 207 -12.89 -12.10 14.85
N LEU A 208 -12.66 -11.88 13.55
CA LEU A 208 -13.14 -12.78 12.50
C LEU A 208 -12.55 -14.19 12.62
N LEU A 209 -11.24 -14.30 12.88
CA LEU A 209 -10.56 -15.60 13.00
C LEU A 209 -11.02 -16.35 14.26
N VAL A 210 -11.11 -15.67 15.40
CA VAL A 210 -11.56 -16.27 16.68
C VAL A 210 -12.99 -16.80 16.54
N GLN A 211 -13.91 -16.03 15.95
CA GLN A 211 -15.29 -16.50 15.71
C GLN A 211 -15.35 -17.75 14.83
N GLU A 212 -14.41 -17.91 13.89
CA GLU A 212 -14.31 -19.10 13.05
C GLU A 212 -13.76 -20.30 13.84
N ILE A 213 -12.71 -20.10 14.64
CA ILE A 213 -12.14 -21.13 15.52
C ILE A 213 -13.19 -21.66 16.50
N GLU A 214 -14.00 -20.76 17.08
CA GLU A 214 -15.04 -21.11 18.04
C GLU A 214 -16.31 -21.69 17.39
N GLY A 215 -16.38 -21.78 16.05
CA GLY A 215 -17.57 -22.27 15.35
C GLY A 215 -18.80 -21.36 15.47
N LYS A 216 -18.63 -20.10 15.86
CA LYS A 216 -19.73 -19.14 16.10
C LYS A 216 -20.16 -18.39 14.84
N LYS A 217 -19.56 -18.69 13.70
CA LYS A 217 -19.72 -17.91 12.46
C LYS A 217 -20.79 -18.50 11.53
N LYS A 218 -21.59 -17.62 10.91
CA LYS A 218 -22.64 -18.00 9.93
C LYS A 218 -22.22 -17.84 8.46
N GLY A 219 -21.03 -17.29 8.20
CA GLY A 219 -20.53 -17.02 6.86
C GLY A 219 -19.25 -16.18 6.87
N LYS A 220 -18.67 -15.98 5.68
CA LYS A 220 -17.47 -15.16 5.48
C LYS A 220 -17.84 -13.68 5.34
N LYS A 221 -17.01 -12.80 5.92
CA LYS A 221 -17.20 -11.35 5.88
C LYS A 221 -16.08 -10.68 5.09
N ARG A 222 -16.43 -9.57 4.45
CA ARG A 222 -15.48 -8.63 3.82
C ARG A 222 -15.69 -7.28 4.49
N ILE A 223 -14.69 -6.84 5.23
CA ILE A 223 -14.69 -5.56 5.94
C ILE A 223 -13.71 -4.65 5.21
N VAL A 224 -14.19 -3.49 4.78
CA VAL A 224 -13.37 -2.46 4.13
C VAL A 224 -13.36 -1.23 5.03
N LEU A 225 -12.20 -0.89 5.56
CA LEU A 225 -12.04 0.30 6.41
C LEU A 225 -11.64 1.52 5.58
N LEU A 226 -12.04 2.70 6.04
CA LEU A 226 -11.74 3.95 5.37
C LEU A 226 -10.36 4.47 5.80
N PRO A 227 -9.49 4.86 4.85
CA PRO A 227 -8.27 5.58 5.18
C PRO A 227 -8.55 7.07 5.46
N GLU A 228 -7.59 7.74 6.08
CA GLU A 228 -7.63 9.18 6.34
C GLU A 228 -6.34 9.86 5.87
N LEU A 229 -6.41 11.11 5.44
CA LEU A 229 -5.21 11.88 5.08
C LEU A 229 -4.66 12.59 6.31
N ILE A 230 -3.38 12.36 6.61
CA ILE A 230 -2.64 13.05 7.67
C ILE A 230 -1.73 14.09 7.03
N VAL A 231 -2.13 15.35 7.07
CA VAL A 231 -1.36 16.48 6.54
C VAL A 231 -0.23 16.85 7.51
N ARG A 232 1.00 16.93 6.98
CA ARG A 232 2.21 17.37 7.70
C ARG A 232 2.94 18.45 6.90
N GLN A 233 4.26 18.39 6.82
CA GLN A 233 5.12 19.47 6.29
C GLN A 233 5.71 19.17 4.91
N SER A 234 5.42 18.01 4.31
CA SER A 234 5.93 17.65 2.98
C SER A 234 5.05 18.12 1.82
N THR A 235 4.03 18.95 2.04
CA THR A 235 3.20 19.52 0.96
C THR A 235 2.94 21.00 1.16
N THR A 236 2.93 21.77 0.08
CA THR A 236 2.56 23.20 0.04
C THR A 236 2.01 23.56 -1.34
N GLN A 237 1.52 24.79 -1.54
CA GLN A 237 1.16 25.29 -2.86
C GLN A 237 2.41 25.35 -3.77
N PRO A 238 2.31 25.03 -5.08
CA PRO A 238 3.46 25.12 -5.98
C PRO A 238 3.95 26.56 -6.10
N ASN A 239 5.27 26.75 -6.22
CA ASN A 239 5.83 28.04 -6.62
C ASN A 239 5.31 28.39 -8.03
N GLN A 240 4.82 29.63 -8.19
CA GLN A 240 4.36 30.15 -9.49
C GLN A 240 5.51 30.38 -10.46
#